data_AF-A0A935VLW2-F1
#
_entry.id   AF-A0A935VLW2-F1
#
_cell.length_a   1.000
_cell.length_b   1.000
_cell.length_c   1.000
_cell.angle_alpha   90.00
_cell.angle_beta   90.00
_cell.angle_gamma   90.00
#
_symmetry.space_group_name_H-M   'P 1'
#
loop_
_entity.id
_entity.type
_entity.pdbx_description
1 polymer ?
#
loop_
_entity_poly.entity_id
_entity_poly.type
_entity_poly.pdbx_seq_one_letter_code
_entity_poly.pdbx_strand_id
1 'polypeptide(L)'
;MISDYSPEGTKQKMELLEKCSKEKIQKSKEILHYHDTLLFLCGYAENKEVFDAAMEEMNRLCDAVLELSDVKKDSLSSSGIAFTQTQSSFSLKIMLWLVNSFTSDVSLHSFDEEGLHPKELLKYSMNEMEFEMISDEKLTKLKWLEKASGFKKKKDILKWYVTKVNELPLEDQLKEQLFESTKLYTKITPSGPKFSRSFGSVSISSRYFHSNGILKKFNEAQLIHSKLPKEKKLSTAQKEEVLSASRIALALLHRETDPITYSSPAGIKVFDLEHGLSIALFSIDAQWRLPMESYIGFMMFKNGYPMSYGGAWLFGKRSLIGINIFEAFRGGESALCLLNYSHLPPGFWRRTI
;
A
#
# COMPACT_ATOMS: atom_id res chain seq x y z
N MET A 1 -1.99 -27.55 0.44
CA MET A 1 -1.81 -27.79 1.88
C MET A 1 -2.45 -26.74 2.79
N ILE A 2 -2.68 -25.51 2.33
CA ILE A 2 -3.12 -24.42 3.21
C ILE A 2 -4.59 -24.54 3.70
N SER A 3 -5.43 -25.34 3.04
CA SER A 3 -6.88 -25.36 3.29
C SER A 3 -7.39 -26.43 4.25
N ASP A 4 -6.51 -27.24 4.85
CA ASP A 4 -6.92 -28.21 5.89
C ASP A 4 -6.76 -27.59 7.28
N TYR A 5 -7.86 -27.54 8.01
CA TYR A 5 -7.99 -26.93 9.33
C TYR A 5 -8.33 -27.96 10.41
N SER A 6 -8.27 -29.25 10.07
CA SER A 6 -8.34 -30.34 11.04
C SER A 6 -7.15 -30.31 12.01
N PRO A 7 -7.25 -30.98 13.18
CA PRO A 7 -6.11 -31.20 14.07
C PRO A 7 -4.91 -31.83 13.34
N GLU A 8 -5.15 -32.77 12.43
CA GLU A 8 -4.12 -33.40 11.60
C GLU A 8 -3.47 -32.39 10.64
N GLY A 9 -4.29 -31.57 9.97
CA GLY A 9 -3.81 -30.49 9.10
C GLY A 9 -2.98 -29.46 9.86
N THR A 10 -3.38 -29.13 11.09
CA THR A 10 -2.65 -28.21 11.99
C THR A 10 -1.28 -28.78 12.32
N LYS A 11 -1.23 -30.05 12.74
CA LYS A 11 0.02 -30.77 13.01
C LYS A 11 0.93 -30.80 11.79
N GLN A 12 0.38 -31.10 10.62
CA GLN A 12 1.15 -31.12 9.37
C GLN A 12 1.74 -29.75 9.02
N LYS A 13 0.99 -28.65 9.19
CA LYS A 13 1.52 -27.28 8.97
C LYS A 13 2.67 -26.99 9.92
N MET A 14 2.54 -27.33 11.20
CA MET A 14 3.59 -27.13 12.20
C MET A 14 4.85 -27.93 11.85
N GLU A 15 4.72 -29.21 11.48
CA GLU A 15 5.84 -30.04 11.03
C GLU A 15 6.53 -29.47 9.78
N LEU A 16 5.77 -28.87 8.85
CA LEU A 16 6.32 -28.24 7.65
C LEU A 16 7.03 -26.93 7.97
N LEU A 17 6.49 -26.09 8.84
CA LEU A 17 7.17 -24.89 9.32
C LEU A 17 8.49 -25.25 10.00
N GLU A 18 8.51 -26.29 10.82
CA GLU A 18 9.73 -26.79 11.47
C GLU A 18 10.74 -27.37 10.48
N LYS A 19 10.29 -28.00 9.39
CA LYS A 19 11.19 -28.43 8.31
C LYS A 19 11.76 -27.24 7.56
N CYS A 20 10.91 -26.28 7.19
CA CYS A 20 11.33 -25.06 6.50
C CYS A 20 12.32 -24.24 7.34
N SER A 21 12.17 -24.20 8.67
CA SER A 21 13.08 -23.45 9.56
C SER A 21 14.53 -23.94 9.50
N LYS A 22 14.74 -25.20 9.13
CA LYS A 22 16.06 -25.85 8.98
C LYS A 22 16.66 -25.66 7.58
N GLU A 23 15.87 -25.22 6.61
CA GLU A 23 16.32 -25.02 5.23
C GLU A 23 16.96 -23.65 5.02
N LYS A 24 17.94 -23.60 4.11
CA LYS A 24 18.59 -22.36 3.70
C LYS A 24 17.72 -21.60 2.71
N ILE A 25 17.41 -20.35 3.05
CA ILE A 25 16.63 -19.45 2.20
C ILE A 25 17.58 -18.74 1.23
N GLN A 26 17.55 -19.12 -0.05
CA GLN A 26 18.49 -18.53 -1.03
C GLN A 26 17.90 -18.24 -2.41
N LYS A 27 16.84 -18.93 -2.84
CA LYS A 27 16.29 -18.76 -4.18
C LYS A 27 15.12 -17.80 -4.15
N SER A 28 15.14 -16.79 -5.00
CA SER A 28 14.16 -15.70 -5.01
C SER A 28 12.72 -16.19 -5.20
N LYS A 29 12.50 -17.18 -6.08
CA LYS A 29 11.16 -17.77 -6.29
C LYS A 29 10.62 -18.47 -5.05
N GLU A 30 11.48 -19.17 -4.32
CA GLU A 30 11.11 -19.86 -3.08
C GLU A 30 10.81 -18.82 -1.97
N ILE A 31 11.61 -17.75 -1.89
CA ILE A 31 11.38 -16.63 -0.97
C ILE A 31 10.02 -15.98 -1.20
N LEU A 32 9.68 -15.65 -2.45
CA LEU A 32 8.39 -15.03 -2.79
C LEU A 32 7.21 -15.94 -2.41
N HIS A 33 7.28 -17.21 -2.79
CA HIS A 33 6.22 -18.16 -2.48
C HIS A 33 6.08 -18.41 -0.97
N TYR A 34 7.20 -18.49 -0.26
CA TYR A 34 7.19 -18.71 1.17
C TYR A 34 6.65 -17.49 1.92
N HIS A 35 7.07 -16.28 1.54
CA HIS A 35 6.52 -15.04 2.08
C HIS A 35 5.00 -14.97 1.96
N ASP A 36 4.46 -15.24 0.77
CA ASP A 36 3.01 -15.22 0.54
C ASP A 36 2.28 -16.30 1.34
N THR A 37 2.89 -17.48 1.51
CA THR A 37 2.37 -18.54 2.38
C THR A 37 2.34 -18.10 3.84
N LEU A 38 3.41 -17.48 4.34
CA LEU A 38 3.48 -16.98 5.71
C LEU A 38 2.46 -15.86 5.95
N LEU A 39 2.31 -14.92 4.99
CA LEU A 39 1.24 -13.91 5.06
C LEU A 39 -0.15 -14.54 5.13
N PHE A 40 -0.41 -15.57 4.33
CA PHE A 40 -1.67 -16.30 4.40
C PHE A 40 -1.89 -16.91 5.79
N LEU A 41 -0.89 -17.60 6.34
CA LEU A 41 -0.97 -18.19 7.68
C LEU A 41 -1.20 -17.11 8.75
N CYS A 42 -0.52 -15.97 8.68
CA CYS A 42 -0.74 -14.86 9.62
C CYS A 42 -2.16 -14.28 9.54
N GLY A 43 -2.78 -14.32 8.36
CA GLY A 43 -4.17 -13.88 8.14
C GLY A 43 -5.22 -14.94 8.50
N TYR A 44 -4.92 -16.22 8.34
CA TYR A 44 -5.89 -17.32 8.37
C TYR A 44 -5.50 -18.48 9.29
N ALA A 45 -4.63 -18.27 10.28
CA ALA A 45 -4.25 -19.31 11.24
C ALA A 45 -5.48 -19.86 11.99
N GLU A 46 -5.49 -21.17 12.23
CA GLU A 46 -6.49 -21.90 13.03
C GLU A 46 -6.43 -21.59 14.51
N ASN A 47 -5.26 -21.22 15.02
CA ASN A 47 -4.98 -20.98 16.43
C ASN A 47 -3.75 -20.07 16.59
N LYS A 48 -3.47 -19.71 17.85
CA LYS A 48 -2.34 -18.84 18.19
C LYS A 48 -0.98 -19.49 17.90
N GLU A 49 -0.84 -20.79 18.10
CA GLU A 49 0.42 -21.52 17.91
C GLU A 49 0.89 -21.47 16.45
N VAL A 50 -0.01 -21.72 15.50
CA VAL A 50 0.31 -21.62 14.06
C VAL A 50 0.63 -20.18 13.66
N PHE A 51 -0.10 -19.21 14.22
CA PHE A 51 0.19 -17.79 13.97
C PHE A 51 1.58 -17.40 14.46
N ASP A 52 1.92 -17.77 15.70
CA ASP A 52 3.21 -17.44 16.30
C ASP A 52 4.35 -18.09 15.50
N ALA A 53 4.23 -19.38 15.14
CA ALA A 53 5.21 -20.08 14.32
C ALA A 53 5.37 -19.45 12.91
N ALA A 54 4.27 -19.04 12.27
CA ALA A 54 4.34 -18.33 10.99
C ALA A 54 5.01 -16.96 11.11
N MET A 55 4.78 -16.24 12.21
CA MET A 55 5.44 -14.96 12.48
C MET A 55 6.93 -15.12 12.80
N GLU A 56 7.33 -16.16 13.53
CA GLU A 56 8.74 -16.50 13.76
C GLU A 56 9.45 -16.77 12.44
N GLU A 57 8.85 -17.59 11.56
CA GLU A 57 9.42 -17.84 10.24
C GLU A 57 9.40 -16.59 9.33
N MET A 58 8.42 -15.69 9.46
CA MET A 58 8.41 -14.41 8.75
C MET A 58 9.60 -13.53 9.15
N ASN A 59 9.92 -13.48 10.45
CA ASN A 59 11.12 -12.78 10.94
C ASN A 59 12.39 -13.43 10.35
N ARG A 60 12.53 -14.76 10.46
CA ARG A 60 13.69 -15.49 9.91
C ARG A 60 13.85 -15.27 8.40
N LEU A 61 12.75 -15.27 7.65
CA LEU A 61 12.75 -15.00 6.22
C LEU A 61 13.26 -13.60 5.90
N CYS A 62 12.79 -12.59 6.63
CA CYS A 62 13.21 -11.21 6.41
C CYS A 62 14.67 -10.97 6.81
N ASP A 63 15.14 -11.61 7.89
CA ASP A 63 16.57 -11.59 8.26
C ASP A 63 17.44 -12.24 7.18
N ALA A 64 17.01 -13.38 6.64
CA ALA A 64 17.72 -14.01 5.52
C ALA A 64 17.74 -13.13 4.27
N VAL A 65 16.66 -12.40 3.96
CA VAL A 65 16.59 -11.45 2.85
C VAL A 65 17.55 -10.28 3.05
N LEU A 66 17.72 -9.80 4.28
CA LEU A 66 18.67 -8.74 4.61
C LEU A 66 20.12 -9.13 4.27
N GLU A 67 20.48 -10.40 4.44
CA GLU A 67 21.82 -10.94 4.16
C GLU A 67 22.04 -11.34 2.68
N LEU A 68 21.02 -11.22 1.82
CA LEU A 68 21.19 -11.51 0.39
C LEU A 68 22.06 -10.47 -0.31
N SER A 69 22.77 -10.92 -1.35
CA SER A 69 23.46 -10.01 -2.28
C SER A 69 22.49 -9.08 -2.99
N ASP A 70 22.97 -7.92 -3.42
CA ASP A 70 22.16 -6.91 -4.11
C ASP A 70 21.46 -7.48 -5.36
N VAL A 71 22.16 -8.29 -6.15
CA VAL A 71 21.58 -8.96 -7.34
C VAL A 71 20.37 -9.82 -6.98
N LYS A 72 20.41 -10.53 -5.84
CA LYS A 72 19.27 -11.33 -5.39
C LYS A 72 18.15 -10.45 -4.85
N LYS A 73 18.46 -9.39 -4.10
CA LYS A 73 17.46 -8.41 -3.65
C LYS A 73 16.77 -7.72 -4.84
N ASP A 74 17.50 -7.43 -5.91
CA ASP A 74 16.96 -6.86 -7.15
C ASP A 74 15.92 -7.81 -7.79
N SER A 75 16.18 -9.12 -7.78
CA SER A 75 15.20 -10.12 -8.27
C SER A 75 13.94 -10.25 -7.39
N LEU A 76 13.95 -9.67 -6.19
CA LEU A 76 12.81 -9.56 -5.28
C LEU A 76 12.18 -8.16 -5.31
N SER A 77 12.63 -7.29 -6.21
CA SER A 77 12.13 -5.92 -6.35
C SER A 77 10.62 -5.93 -6.49
N SER A 78 9.93 -4.99 -5.85
CA SER A 78 8.47 -4.80 -5.95
C SER A 78 7.63 -5.91 -5.33
N SER A 79 8.23 -6.82 -4.56
CA SER A 79 7.49 -7.84 -3.82
C SER A 79 6.81 -7.28 -2.56
N GLY A 80 7.37 -6.19 -2.02
CA GLY A 80 6.99 -5.61 -0.74
C GLY A 80 7.43 -6.44 0.48
N ILE A 81 8.33 -7.42 0.28
CA ILE A 81 9.02 -8.10 1.38
C ILE A 81 9.90 -7.08 2.11
N ALA A 82 10.02 -7.19 3.43
CA ALA A 82 10.91 -6.31 4.20
C ALA A 82 12.32 -6.27 3.59
N PHE A 83 12.91 -5.07 3.57
CA PHE A 83 14.26 -4.80 3.04
C PHE A 83 14.45 -5.02 1.53
N THR A 84 13.39 -5.28 0.78
CA THR A 84 13.42 -5.31 -0.69
C THR A 84 13.08 -3.94 -1.27
N GLN A 85 13.70 -3.60 -2.41
CA GLN A 85 13.46 -2.30 -3.04
C GLN A 85 12.19 -2.30 -3.90
N THR A 86 11.66 -1.11 -4.13
CA THR A 86 10.55 -0.85 -5.04
C THR A 86 10.90 0.38 -5.87
N GLN A 87 10.79 0.29 -7.20
CA GLN A 87 11.01 1.41 -8.11
C GLN A 87 9.74 1.75 -8.89
N SER A 88 9.21 2.96 -8.74
CA SER A 88 8.01 3.41 -9.44
C SER A 88 7.95 4.94 -9.56
N SER A 89 7.05 5.40 -10.43
CA SER A 89 6.52 6.75 -10.39
C SER A 89 5.27 6.81 -9.51
N PHE A 90 5.02 7.95 -8.87
CA PHE A 90 3.87 8.20 -7.99
C PHE A 90 3.42 9.66 -8.10
N SER A 91 2.16 9.92 -7.79
CA SER A 91 1.62 11.27 -7.62
C SER A 91 2.43 12.14 -6.65
N LEU A 92 2.35 13.47 -6.81
CA LEU A 92 3.01 14.45 -5.95
C LEU A 92 2.57 14.27 -4.49
N LYS A 93 1.29 14.01 -4.23
CA LYS A 93 0.74 13.77 -2.89
C LYS A 93 1.37 12.56 -2.21
N ILE A 94 1.49 11.43 -2.91
CA ILE A 94 2.18 10.25 -2.38
C ILE A 94 3.67 10.54 -2.19
N MET A 95 4.30 11.24 -3.13
CA MET A 95 5.70 11.60 -3.02
C MET A 95 5.99 12.50 -1.81
N LEU A 96 5.16 13.51 -1.55
CA LEU A 96 5.25 14.37 -0.36
C LEU A 96 5.11 13.55 0.93
N TRP A 97 4.15 12.61 0.97
CA TRP A 97 4.00 11.73 2.12
C TRP A 97 5.24 10.83 2.31
N LEU A 98 5.72 10.20 1.24
CA LEU A 98 6.89 9.32 1.26
C LEU A 98 8.16 10.03 1.75
N VAL A 99 8.51 11.19 1.18
CA VAL A 99 9.76 11.90 1.54
C VAL A 99 9.73 12.52 2.94
N ASN A 100 8.54 12.73 3.50
CA ASN A 100 8.37 13.27 4.86
C ASN A 100 8.28 12.17 5.91
N SER A 101 7.57 11.07 5.62
CA SER A 101 7.40 9.95 6.56
C SER A 101 8.59 8.98 6.56
N PHE A 102 9.29 8.82 5.43
CA PHE A 102 10.37 7.85 5.24
C PHE A 102 11.63 8.52 4.66
N THR A 103 12.10 9.57 5.34
CA THR A 103 13.17 10.47 4.87
C THR A 103 14.47 9.80 4.44
N SER A 104 14.76 8.59 4.95
CA SER A 104 15.99 7.85 4.62
C SER A 104 15.78 6.67 3.66
N ASP A 105 14.52 6.31 3.39
CA ASP A 105 14.19 5.11 2.58
C ASP A 105 13.85 5.46 1.13
N VAL A 106 13.64 6.74 0.81
CA VAL A 106 13.13 7.17 -0.50
C VAL A 106 14.16 8.06 -1.20
N SER A 107 14.45 7.74 -2.45
CA SER A 107 15.46 8.46 -3.26
C SER A 107 15.04 8.61 -4.71
N LEU A 108 15.55 9.65 -5.37
CA LEU A 108 15.38 9.84 -6.81
C LEU A 108 16.07 8.70 -7.57
N HIS A 109 15.35 7.98 -8.44
CA HIS A 109 15.96 6.95 -9.27
C HIS A 109 16.45 7.56 -10.59
N SER A 110 15.51 8.03 -11.41
CA SER A 110 15.72 8.55 -12.76
C SER A 110 14.52 9.41 -13.18
N PHE A 111 14.61 10.01 -14.37
CA PHE A 111 13.48 10.56 -15.09
C PHE A 111 13.34 9.78 -16.39
N ASP A 112 12.12 9.62 -16.87
CA ASP A 112 11.88 9.17 -18.25
C ASP A 112 12.49 10.17 -19.24
N GLU A 113 12.94 9.71 -20.41
CA GLU A 113 13.55 10.59 -21.42
C GLU A 113 12.55 11.64 -21.94
N GLU A 114 11.30 11.23 -22.16
CA GLU A 114 10.22 12.10 -22.66
C GLU A 114 9.60 12.98 -21.57
N GLY A 115 9.96 12.78 -20.30
CA GLY A 115 9.43 13.58 -19.19
C GLY A 115 9.78 15.06 -19.32
N LEU A 116 8.91 15.95 -18.88
CA LEU A 116 9.20 17.38 -18.82
C LEU A 116 10.43 17.65 -17.94
N HIS A 117 11.31 18.55 -18.39
CA HIS A 117 12.50 18.88 -17.63
C HIS A 117 12.12 19.63 -16.33
N PRO A 118 12.67 19.28 -15.15
CA PRO A 118 12.30 19.92 -13.86
C PRO A 118 12.42 21.46 -13.85
N LYS A 119 13.35 22.00 -14.64
CA LYS A 119 13.52 23.44 -14.86
C LYS A 119 12.24 24.15 -15.32
N GLU A 120 11.41 23.49 -16.13
CA GLU A 120 10.19 24.07 -16.68
C GLU A 120 9.13 24.32 -15.62
N LEU A 121 9.17 23.56 -14.53
CA LEU A 121 8.31 23.77 -13.36
C LEU A 121 8.93 24.81 -12.42
N LEU A 122 10.20 24.64 -12.10
CA LEU A 122 10.85 25.42 -11.05
C LEU A 122 11.20 26.86 -11.45
N LYS A 123 11.20 27.19 -12.75
CA LYS A 123 11.38 28.59 -13.21
C LYS A 123 10.35 29.55 -12.59
N TYR A 124 9.17 29.05 -12.23
CA TYR A 124 8.12 29.85 -11.58
C TYR A 124 8.29 29.98 -10.06
N SER A 125 9.25 29.27 -9.46
CA SER A 125 9.58 29.32 -8.03
C SER A 125 10.84 30.12 -7.70
N MET A 126 11.62 30.49 -8.72
CA MET A 126 12.93 31.13 -8.60
C MET A 126 12.87 32.56 -9.13
N ASN A 127 13.76 33.43 -8.65
CA ASN A 127 13.92 34.72 -9.30
C ASN A 127 14.69 34.58 -10.63
N GLU A 128 14.55 35.56 -11.52
CA GLU A 128 15.12 35.50 -12.87
C GLU A 128 16.65 35.35 -12.86
N MET A 129 17.35 36.05 -11.96
CA MET A 129 18.80 35.97 -11.85
C MET A 129 19.28 34.59 -11.38
N GLU A 130 18.60 34.00 -10.39
CA GLU A 130 18.88 32.64 -9.92
C GLU A 130 18.69 31.63 -11.05
N PHE A 131 17.60 31.77 -11.82
CA PHE A 131 17.30 30.88 -12.92
C PHE A 131 18.37 30.97 -14.03
N GLU A 132 18.78 32.18 -14.43
CA GLU A 132 19.85 32.39 -15.42
C GLU A 132 21.19 31.78 -15.00
N MET A 133 21.55 31.80 -13.71
CA MET A 133 22.79 31.17 -13.24
C MET A 133 22.79 29.64 -13.37
N ILE A 134 21.60 29.03 -13.42
CA ILE A 134 21.42 27.57 -13.46
C ILE A 134 20.80 27.08 -14.78
N SER A 135 20.49 27.95 -15.74
CA SER A 135 19.73 27.66 -16.97
C SER A 135 20.48 26.87 -18.05
N ASP A 136 21.62 26.26 -17.72
CA ASP A 136 22.45 25.50 -18.67
C ASP A 136 21.65 24.36 -19.35
N GLU A 137 21.33 24.57 -20.63
CA GLU A 137 20.48 23.70 -21.44
C GLU A 137 21.09 22.32 -21.72
N LYS A 138 22.40 22.16 -21.50
CA LYS A 138 23.11 20.89 -21.77
C LYS A 138 23.05 19.92 -20.60
N LEU A 139 22.58 20.34 -19.43
CA LEU A 139 22.53 19.47 -18.26
C LEU A 139 21.38 18.48 -18.36
N THR A 140 21.67 17.23 -17.99
CA THR A 140 20.60 16.23 -17.77
C THR A 140 19.70 16.64 -16.62
N LYS A 141 18.45 16.16 -16.59
CA LYS A 141 17.43 16.46 -15.56
C LYS A 141 17.98 16.32 -14.13
N LEU A 142 18.70 15.23 -13.85
CA LEU A 142 19.32 15.00 -12.54
C LEU A 142 20.48 15.95 -12.25
N LYS A 143 21.39 16.17 -13.21
CA LYS A 143 22.54 17.07 -13.02
C LYS A 143 22.10 18.52 -12.82
N TRP A 144 21.04 18.92 -13.53
CA TRP A 144 20.41 20.22 -13.32
C TRP A 144 19.84 20.33 -11.91
N LEU A 145 19.12 19.31 -11.41
CA LEU A 145 18.62 19.31 -10.02
C LEU A 145 19.74 19.29 -8.96
N GLU A 146 20.84 18.57 -9.18
CA GLU A 146 22.02 18.62 -8.31
C GLU A 146 22.56 20.05 -8.23
N LYS A 147 22.67 20.75 -9.37
CA LYS A 147 23.13 22.15 -9.43
C LYS A 147 22.13 23.11 -8.77
N ALA A 148 20.85 22.99 -9.08
CA ALA A 148 19.78 23.87 -8.59
C ALA A 148 19.53 23.73 -7.09
N SER A 149 19.60 22.50 -6.57
CA SER A 149 19.35 22.22 -5.15
C SER A 149 20.58 22.39 -4.27
N GLY A 150 21.79 22.31 -4.85
CA GLY A 150 23.05 22.25 -4.10
C GLY A 150 23.30 20.91 -3.39
N PHE A 151 22.38 19.95 -3.46
CA PHE A 151 22.54 18.64 -2.86
C PHE A 151 23.22 17.65 -3.81
N LYS A 152 24.02 16.75 -3.22
CA LYS A 152 24.65 15.62 -3.96
C LYS A 152 23.93 14.29 -3.74
N LYS A 153 23.22 14.14 -2.63
CA LYS A 153 22.53 12.88 -2.30
C LYS A 153 21.15 12.87 -2.95
N LYS A 154 20.86 11.80 -3.71
CA LYS A 154 19.59 11.63 -4.44
C LYS A 154 18.33 11.74 -3.58
N LYS A 155 18.38 11.37 -2.31
CA LYS A 155 17.26 11.53 -1.36
C LYS A 155 17.00 12.99 -0.98
N ASP A 156 18.05 13.77 -0.77
CA ASP A 156 17.95 15.17 -0.39
C ASP A 156 17.51 16.03 -1.59
N ILE A 157 18.02 15.70 -2.79
CA ILE A 157 17.58 16.27 -4.06
C ILE A 157 16.08 16.00 -4.28
N LEU A 158 15.64 14.75 -4.08
CA LEU A 158 14.23 14.37 -4.24
C LEU A 158 13.33 15.17 -3.30
N LYS A 159 13.66 15.20 -2.01
CA LYS A 159 12.88 15.92 -0.99
C LYS A 159 12.80 17.40 -1.33
N TRP A 160 13.92 18.02 -1.66
CA TRP A 160 13.96 19.42 -2.09
C TRP A 160 13.07 19.66 -3.31
N TYR A 161 13.18 18.83 -4.35
CA TYR A 161 12.43 18.99 -5.59
C TYR A 161 10.91 18.89 -5.35
N VAL A 162 10.46 17.83 -4.69
CA VAL A 162 9.05 17.59 -4.38
C VAL A 162 8.47 18.72 -3.51
N THR A 163 9.22 19.19 -2.51
CA THR A 163 8.82 20.33 -1.69
C THR A 163 8.70 21.61 -2.53
N LYS A 164 9.66 21.89 -3.42
CA LYS A 164 9.63 23.08 -4.28
C LYS A 164 8.46 23.08 -5.26
N VAL A 165 8.13 21.93 -5.84
CA VAL A 165 6.95 21.80 -6.70
C VAL A 165 5.67 22.05 -5.90
N ASN A 166 5.58 21.55 -4.66
CA ASN A 166 4.42 21.77 -3.79
C ASN A 166 4.24 23.26 -3.37
N GLU A 167 5.35 23.99 -3.25
CA GLU A 167 5.39 25.42 -2.90
C GLU A 167 5.03 26.35 -4.07
N LEU A 168 4.87 25.84 -5.30
CA LEU A 168 4.47 26.66 -6.45
C LEU A 168 3.14 27.39 -6.17
N PRO A 169 2.98 28.65 -6.61
CA PRO A 169 1.76 29.43 -6.42
C PRO A 169 0.67 29.02 -7.45
N LEU A 170 0.38 27.72 -7.53
CA LEU A 170 -0.59 27.11 -8.44
C LEU A 170 -1.66 26.37 -7.63
N GLU A 171 -2.77 26.01 -8.28
CA GLU A 171 -3.74 25.08 -7.71
C GLU A 171 -3.14 23.67 -7.59
N ASP A 172 -3.55 22.91 -6.57
CA ASP A 172 -2.94 21.62 -6.25
C ASP A 172 -3.08 20.60 -7.40
N GLN A 173 -4.20 20.61 -8.12
CA GLN A 173 -4.45 19.74 -9.28
C GLN A 173 -3.46 20.02 -10.41
N LEU A 174 -3.12 21.29 -10.62
CA LEU A 174 -2.13 21.66 -11.63
C LEU A 174 -0.72 21.28 -11.19
N LYS A 175 -0.39 21.38 -9.89
CA LYS A 175 0.89 20.89 -9.36
C LYS A 175 1.06 19.39 -9.57
N GLU A 176 0.01 18.60 -9.31
CA GLU A 176 -0.01 17.15 -9.57
C GLU A 176 0.28 16.85 -11.04
N GLN A 177 -0.50 17.45 -11.94
CA GLN A 177 -0.36 17.23 -13.39
C GLN A 177 1.04 17.62 -13.90
N LEU A 178 1.56 18.78 -13.46
CA LEU A 178 2.90 19.22 -13.84
C LEU A 178 3.97 18.29 -13.29
N PHE A 179 3.86 17.86 -12.02
CA PHE A 179 4.79 16.92 -11.42
C PHE A 179 4.80 15.58 -12.17
N GLU A 180 3.62 15.02 -12.45
CA GLU A 180 3.45 13.78 -13.20
C GLU A 180 4.06 13.89 -14.60
N SER A 181 3.93 15.04 -15.26
CA SER A 181 4.51 15.29 -16.59
C SER A 181 6.04 15.16 -16.61
N THR A 182 6.71 15.31 -15.47
CA THR A 182 8.17 15.11 -15.38
C THR A 182 8.56 13.64 -15.49
N LYS A 183 7.60 12.72 -15.32
CA LYS A 183 7.79 11.26 -15.35
C LYS A 183 8.97 10.83 -14.45
N LEU A 184 8.98 11.37 -13.23
CA LEU A 184 9.98 11.05 -12.21
C LEU A 184 9.80 9.61 -11.72
N TYR A 185 10.89 8.84 -11.75
CA TYR A 185 10.96 7.54 -11.09
C TYR A 185 11.69 7.67 -9.76
N THR A 186 11.15 6.98 -8.76
CA THR A 186 11.68 6.94 -7.40
C THR A 186 12.04 5.53 -7.01
N LYS A 187 13.01 5.42 -6.10
CA LYS A 187 13.42 4.16 -5.49
C LYS A 187 13.14 4.22 -3.99
N ILE A 188 12.30 3.31 -3.53
CA ILE A 188 12.03 3.01 -2.13
C ILE A 188 12.94 1.84 -1.73
N THR A 189 13.69 1.99 -0.65
CA THR A 189 14.55 0.97 -0.05
C THR A 189 14.28 0.99 1.46
N PRO A 190 13.31 0.20 1.94
CA PRO A 190 12.94 0.18 3.35
C PRO A 190 14.12 -0.19 4.25
N SER A 191 14.48 0.68 5.19
CA SER A 191 15.46 0.38 6.24
C SER A 191 14.84 -0.31 7.46
N GLY A 192 13.53 -0.16 7.66
CA GLY A 192 12.80 -0.72 8.80
C GLY A 192 11.77 -1.78 8.39
N PRO A 193 11.55 -2.81 9.22
CA PRO A 193 10.63 -3.91 8.90
C PRO A 193 9.18 -3.45 8.74
N LYS A 194 8.75 -2.39 9.44
CA LYS A 194 7.37 -1.88 9.36
C LYS A 194 7.02 -1.25 8.01
N PHE A 195 8.00 -0.80 7.23
CA PHE A 195 7.77 -0.33 5.87
C PHE A 195 7.82 -1.51 4.89
N SER A 196 6.95 -2.50 5.13
CA SER A 196 6.84 -3.72 4.33
C SER A 196 5.42 -4.28 4.38
N ARG A 197 5.12 -5.22 3.48
CA ARG A 197 3.92 -6.07 3.57
C ARG A 197 4.10 -7.15 4.64
N SER A 198 5.33 -7.59 4.91
CA SER A 198 5.67 -8.64 5.88
C SER A 198 5.21 -8.30 7.30
N PHE A 199 5.33 -7.03 7.69
CA PHE A 199 4.99 -6.54 9.04
C PHE A 199 3.99 -5.37 9.05
N GLY A 200 3.42 -5.01 7.88
CA GLY A 200 2.51 -3.87 7.70
C GLY A 200 1.08 -4.09 8.21
N SER A 201 0.90 -4.84 9.30
CA SER A 201 -0.42 -5.06 9.91
C SER A 201 -0.83 -3.88 10.77
N VAL A 202 -2.12 -3.54 10.76
CA VAL A 202 -2.71 -2.50 11.62
C VAL A 202 -3.51 -3.10 12.78
N SER A 203 -3.47 -2.44 13.94
CA SER A 203 -4.16 -2.91 15.14
C SER A 203 -5.59 -2.37 15.24
N ILE A 204 -6.42 -2.67 14.23
CA ILE A 204 -7.80 -2.15 14.15
C ILE A 204 -8.87 -3.13 14.60
N SER A 205 -8.59 -4.42 14.75
CA SER A 205 -9.57 -5.42 15.21
C SER A 205 -8.87 -6.56 15.95
N SER A 206 -9.63 -7.27 16.78
CA SER A 206 -9.14 -8.48 17.44
C SER A 206 -8.86 -9.57 16.42
N ARG A 207 -7.77 -10.31 16.61
CA ARG A 207 -7.41 -11.43 15.73
C ARG A 207 -8.45 -12.54 15.85
N TYR A 208 -8.92 -13.02 14.70
CA TYR A 208 -9.81 -14.17 14.57
C TYR A 208 -9.02 -15.38 14.11
N PHE A 209 -9.20 -16.50 14.81
CA PHE A 209 -8.59 -17.77 14.48
C PHE A 209 -9.61 -18.71 13.82
N HIS A 210 -9.21 -19.33 12.70
CA HIS A 210 -10.04 -20.18 11.85
C HIS A 210 -10.11 -21.61 12.37
N SER A 211 -10.48 -21.81 13.64
CA SER A 211 -10.50 -23.14 14.26
C SER A 211 -11.47 -24.11 13.58
N ASN A 212 -12.52 -23.59 12.93
CA ASN A 212 -13.48 -24.37 12.14
C ASN A 212 -13.19 -24.32 10.63
N GLY A 213 -12.02 -23.81 10.26
CA GLY A 213 -11.61 -23.59 8.88
C GLY A 213 -12.23 -22.37 8.21
N ILE A 214 -11.81 -22.18 6.96
CA ILE A 214 -12.19 -21.06 6.11
C ILE A 214 -13.63 -21.23 5.60
N LEU A 215 -14.44 -20.17 5.68
CA LEU A 215 -15.80 -20.19 5.17
C LEU A 215 -15.82 -20.11 3.63
N LYS A 216 -16.00 -21.27 2.98
CA LYS A 216 -16.09 -21.37 1.51
C LYS A 216 -17.52 -21.33 0.96
N LYS A 217 -18.52 -21.68 1.78
CA LYS A 217 -19.93 -21.71 1.41
C LYS A 217 -20.73 -20.96 2.44
N PHE A 218 -21.61 -20.08 1.99
CA PHE A 218 -22.48 -19.27 2.83
C PHE A 218 -23.68 -18.83 1.99
N ASN A 219 -24.77 -18.41 2.64
CA ASN A 219 -25.96 -17.96 1.96
C ASN A 219 -25.78 -16.50 1.51
N GLU A 220 -25.53 -16.29 0.22
CA GLU A 220 -25.26 -14.97 -0.34
C GLU A 220 -26.48 -14.06 -0.16
N ALA A 221 -27.69 -14.53 -0.49
CA ALA A 221 -28.92 -13.75 -0.36
C ALA A 221 -29.14 -13.25 1.07
N GLN A 222 -28.94 -14.13 2.05
CA GLN A 222 -29.04 -13.78 3.47
C GLN A 222 -28.02 -12.70 3.86
N LEU A 223 -26.78 -12.83 3.38
CA LEU A 223 -25.73 -11.84 3.64
C LEU A 223 -26.08 -10.49 3.00
N ILE A 224 -26.63 -10.47 1.78
CA ILE A 224 -27.06 -9.24 1.07
C ILE A 224 -28.10 -8.47 1.88
N HIS A 225 -29.04 -9.21 2.45
CA HIS A 225 -30.15 -8.64 3.20
C HIS A 225 -29.83 -8.45 4.69
N SER A 226 -28.61 -8.79 5.12
CA SER A 226 -28.17 -8.58 6.49
C SER A 226 -28.00 -7.08 6.79
N LYS A 227 -28.16 -6.73 8.06
CA LYS A 227 -27.97 -5.34 8.51
C LYS A 227 -26.47 -5.03 8.51
N LEU A 228 -26.10 -3.91 7.89
CA LEU A 228 -24.73 -3.44 7.92
C LEU A 228 -24.21 -3.24 9.36
N PRO A 229 -22.93 -3.57 9.61
CA PRO A 229 -22.30 -3.30 10.89
C PRO A 229 -22.22 -1.80 11.16
N LYS A 230 -22.12 -1.44 12.44
CA LYS A 230 -21.91 -0.06 12.84
C LYS A 230 -20.45 0.33 12.56
N GLU A 231 -20.25 1.61 12.25
CA GLU A 231 -18.91 2.18 12.13
C GLU A 231 -18.14 2.00 13.44
N LYS A 232 -16.90 1.52 13.31
CA LYS A 232 -15.95 1.47 14.40
C LYS A 232 -15.38 2.87 14.62
N LYS A 233 -15.53 3.38 15.85
CA LYS A 233 -14.92 4.66 16.24
C LYS A 233 -13.42 4.47 16.41
N LEU A 234 -12.64 5.10 15.54
CA LEU A 234 -11.19 5.16 15.61
C LEU A 234 -10.73 6.57 15.97
N SER A 235 -9.62 6.67 16.71
CA SER A 235 -8.92 7.93 16.92
C SER A 235 -8.25 8.42 15.63
N THR A 236 -7.87 9.70 15.56
CA THR A 236 -7.13 10.24 14.40
C THR A 236 -5.85 9.46 14.13
N ALA A 237 -5.08 9.13 15.18
CA ALA A 237 -3.85 8.35 15.05
C ALA A 237 -4.09 6.95 14.47
N GLN A 238 -5.18 6.27 14.87
CA GLN A 238 -5.54 4.97 14.30
C GLN A 238 -5.95 5.09 12.83
N LYS A 239 -6.65 6.17 12.45
CA LYS A 239 -6.99 6.41 11.04
C LYS A 239 -5.75 6.74 10.19
N GLU A 240 -4.78 7.44 10.75
CA GLU A 240 -3.46 7.67 10.13
C GLU A 240 -2.68 6.36 9.94
N GLU A 241 -2.72 5.46 10.94
CA GLU A 241 -2.12 4.12 10.82
C GLU A 241 -2.75 3.32 9.67
N VAL A 242 -4.09 3.32 9.57
CA VAL A 242 -4.84 2.68 8.48
C VAL A 242 -4.47 3.28 7.12
N LEU A 243 -4.42 4.60 7.02
CA LEU A 243 -4.05 5.30 5.79
C LEU A 243 -2.62 4.97 5.37
N SER A 244 -1.68 5.05 6.31
CA SER A 244 -0.26 4.74 6.09
C SER A 244 -0.09 3.30 5.63
N ALA A 245 -0.67 2.32 6.33
CA ALA A 245 -0.59 0.91 5.94
C ALA A 245 -1.21 0.65 4.55
N SER A 246 -2.31 1.33 4.22
CA SER A 246 -2.96 1.19 2.91
C SER A 246 -2.08 1.76 1.79
N ARG A 247 -1.46 2.93 2.01
CA ARG A 247 -0.50 3.53 1.07
C ARG A 247 0.75 2.66 0.90
N ILE A 248 1.32 2.16 2.00
CA ILE A 248 2.47 1.25 1.97
C ILE A 248 2.15 -0.01 1.15
N ALA A 249 1.01 -0.65 1.41
CA ALA A 249 0.62 -1.89 0.74
C ALA A 249 0.50 -1.72 -0.79
N LEU A 250 0.01 -0.57 -1.25
CA LEU A 250 -0.09 -0.25 -2.67
C LEU A 250 1.26 0.20 -3.26
N ALA A 251 1.95 1.14 -2.61
CA ALA A 251 3.18 1.72 -3.12
C ALA A 251 4.28 0.67 -3.32
N LEU A 252 4.41 -0.28 -2.38
CA LEU A 252 5.41 -1.37 -2.50
C LEU A 252 5.16 -2.31 -3.67
N LEU A 253 3.95 -2.29 -4.26
CA LEU A 253 3.55 -3.05 -5.43
C LEU A 253 3.39 -2.15 -6.69
N HIS A 254 3.98 -0.94 -6.67
CA HIS A 254 3.91 0.07 -7.74
C HIS A 254 2.49 0.51 -8.07
N ARG A 255 1.66 0.64 -7.04
CA ARG A 255 0.25 0.99 -7.21
C ARG A 255 -0.08 2.19 -6.35
N GLU A 256 -1.07 2.93 -6.82
CA GLU A 256 -1.83 3.88 -6.02
C GLU A 256 -3.28 3.87 -6.51
N THR A 257 -4.18 4.43 -5.70
CA THR A 257 -5.56 4.69 -6.11
C THR A 257 -5.96 6.06 -5.59
N ASP A 258 -6.68 6.84 -6.40
CA ASP A 258 -7.09 8.20 -6.04
C ASP A 258 -7.69 8.32 -4.62
N PRO A 259 -8.56 7.40 -4.16
CA PRO A 259 -9.13 7.51 -2.82
C PRO A 259 -8.11 7.29 -1.71
N ILE A 260 -7.09 6.45 -1.90
CA ILE A 260 -6.06 6.24 -0.87
C ILE A 260 -4.98 7.33 -0.95
N THR A 261 -4.75 7.88 -2.15
CA THR A 261 -3.84 9.01 -2.40
C THR A 261 -4.39 10.30 -1.80
N TYR A 262 -5.61 10.69 -2.16
CA TYR A 262 -6.22 12.00 -1.87
C TYR A 262 -7.19 12.01 -0.69
N SER A 263 -7.16 11.00 0.18
CA SER A 263 -7.93 11.00 1.43
C SER A 263 -7.10 11.49 2.61
N SER A 264 -7.79 12.14 3.54
CA SER A 264 -7.31 12.51 4.87
C SER A 264 -7.91 11.58 5.95
N PRO A 265 -7.33 11.52 7.16
CA PRO A 265 -7.90 10.75 8.28
C PRO A 265 -9.38 11.09 8.56
N ALA A 266 -9.83 12.31 8.27
CA ALA A 266 -11.23 12.70 8.44
C ALA A 266 -12.18 11.94 7.49
N GLY A 267 -11.73 11.61 6.28
CA GLY A 267 -12.49 10.90 5.26
C GLY A 267 -12.50 9.37 5.41
N ILE A 268 -11.88 8.83 6.46
CA ILE A 268 -11.77 7.38 6.68
C ILE A 268 -12.84 6.88 7.63
N LYS A 269 -13.56 5.84 7.20
CA LYS A 269 -14.50 5.08 8.04
C LYS A 269 -14.10 3.62 8.06
N VAL A 270 -14.14 2.99 9.23
CA VAL A 270 -13.75 1.58 9.39
C VAL A 270 -14.91 0.79 9.95
N PHE A 271 -15.11 -0.42 9.44
CA PHE A 271 -16.14 -1.35 9.87
C PHE A 271 -15.49 -2.70 10.17
N ASP A 272 -15.77 -3.23 11.35
CA ASP A 272 -15.43 -4.62 11.66
C ASP A 272 -16.48 -5.52 11.03
N LEU A 273 -15.99 -6.53 10.32
CA LEU A 273 -16.77 -7.58 9.70
C LEU A 273 -16.50 -8.90 10.45
N GLU A 274 -17.12 -9.98 9.98
CA GLU A 274 -16.95 -11.30 10.58
C GLU A 274 -15.61 -11.94 10.18
N HIS A 275 -15.24 -13.02 10.87
CA HIS A 275 -14.09 -13.86 10.56
C HIS A 275 -12.74 -13.11 10.52
N GLY A 276 -12.59 -12.03 11.29
CA GLY A 276 -11.37 -11.22 11.32
C GLY A 276 -11.17 -10.33 10.10
N LEU A 277 -12.22 -10.11 9.31
CA LEU A 277 -12.23 -9.11 8.27
C LEU A 277 -12.56 -7.74 8.87
N SER A 278 -11.89 -6.70 8.40
CA SER A 278 -12.28 -5.31 8.63
C SER A 278 -12.16 -4.57 7.31
N ILE A 279 -13.03 -3.60 7.07
CA ILE A 279 -12.99 -2.77 5.86
C ILE A 279 -12.83 -1.30 6.24
N ALA A 280 -11.83 -0.64 5.66
CA ALA A 280 -11.67 0.80 5.68
C ALA A 280 -12.16 1.38 4.36
N LEU A 281 -13.04 2.37 4.43
CA LEU A 281 -13.50 3.17 3.30
C LEU A 281 -12.78 4.51 3.31
N PHE A 282 -12.39 4.96 2.12
CA PHE A 282 -11.63 6.18 1.89
C PHE A 282 -12.43 7.13 1.00
N SER A 283 -12.89 8.23 1.57
CA SER A 283 -13.44 9.35 0.81
C SER A 283 -12.32 10.27 0.36
N ILE A 284 -12.36 10.65 -0.92
CA ILE A 284 -11.50 11.68 -1.49
C ILE A 284 -11.84 13.04 -0.85
N ASP A 285 -10.83 13.83 -0.48
CA ASP A 285 -11.03 15.18 0.05
C ASP A 285 -11.70 16.07 -1.00
N ALA A 286 -12.55 17.02 -0.58
CA ALA A 286 -13.47 17.74 -1.45
C ALA A 286 -12.83 18.38 -2.70
N GLN A 287 -11.62 18.92 -2.56
CA GLN A 287 -10.89 19.57 -3.66
C GLN A 287 -10.49 18.60 -4.80
N TRP A 288 -10.41 17.30 -4.53
CA TRP A 288 -9.98 16.27 -5.50
C TRP A 288 -11.14 15.48 -6.11
N ARG A 289 -12.39 15.78 -5.70
CA ARG A 289 -13.56 15.02 -6.15
C ARG A 289 -13.92 15.38 -7.58
N LEU A 290 -14.29 14.36 -8.35
CA LEU A 290 -14.93 14.59 -9.65
C LEU A 290 -16.32 15.23 -9.43
N PRO A 291 -16.73 16.15 -10.31
CA PRO A 291 -17.95 16.93 -10.11
C PRO A 291 -19.24 16.10 -10.20
N MET A 292 -19.20 15.01 -10.97
CA MET A 292 -20.39 14.21 -11.29
C MET A 292 -20.42 12.84 -10.62
N GLU A 293 -19.27 12.29 -10.30
CA GLU A 293 -19.12 10.92 -9.80
C GLU A 293 -18.39 10.93 -8.46
N SER A 294 -18.93 10.22 -7.47
CA SER A 294 -18.20 10.01 -6.22
C SER A 294 -17.41 8.72 -6.33
N TYR A 295 -16.11 8.79 -6.12
CA TYR A 295 -15.24 7.63 -6.06
C TYR A 295 -14.84 7.37 -4.61
N ILE A 296 -15.34 6.27 -4.03
CA ILE A 296 -14.99 5.86 -2.67
C ILE A 296 -14.15 4.59 -2.75
N GLY A 297 -12.91 4.68 -2.28
CA GLY A 297 -12.01 3.54 -2.24
C GLY A 297 -12.23 2.69 -1.00
N PHE A 298 -11.65 1.50 -1.02
CA PHE A 298 -11.53 0.69 0.17
C PHE A 298 -10.18 -0.02 0.26
N MET A 299 -9.82 -0.35 1.49
CA MET A 299 -8.84 -1.37 1.84
C MET A 299 -9.49 -2.32 2.82
N MET A 300 -9.46 -3.61 2.52
CA MET A 300 -9.91 -4.66 3.40
C MET A 300 -8.72 -5.34 4.04
N PHE A 301 -8.85 -5.58 5.33
CA PHE A 301 -7.84 -6.15 6.18
C PHE A 301 -8.28 -7.52 6.67
N LYS A 302 -7.35 -8.48 6.68
CA LYS A 302 -7.51 -9.77 7.33
C LYS A 302 -6.64 -9.82 8.56
N ASN A 303 -7.25 -9.82 9.74
CA ASN A 303 -6.54 -9.80 11.02
C ASN A 303 -5.47 -8.68 11.08
N GLY A 304 -5.82 -7.50 10.56
CA GLY A 304 -4.95 -6.34 10.47
C GLY A 304 -4.06 -6.27 9.23
N TYR A 305 -3.89 -7.34 8.45
CA TYR A 305 -3.06 -7.30 7.23
C TYR A 305 -3.85 -6.80 6.02
N PRO A 306 -3.33 -5.83 5.24
CA PRO A 306 -3.92 -5.45 3.96
C PRO A 306 -4.09 -6.67 3.05
N MET A 307 -5.34 -6.99 2.68
CA MET A 307 -5.69 -8.19 1.91
C MET A 307 -6.25 -7.85 0.53
N SER A 308 -7.04 -6.78 0.42
CA SER A 308 -7.73 -6.42 -0.81
C SER A 308 -7.96 -4.92 -0.86
N TYR A 309 -7.97 -4.36 -2.07
CA TYR A 309 -8.24 -2.96 -2.30
C TYR A 309 -9.16 -2.79 -3.52
N GLY A 310 -9.74 -1.61 -3.65
CA GLY A 310 -10.57 -1.29 -4.79
C GLY A 310 -11.39 -0.04 -4.52
N GLY A 311 -12.57 0.05 -5.15
CA GLY A 311 -13.49 1.13 -4.89
C GLY A 311 -14.80 1.03 -5.66
N ALA A 312 -15.68 1.97 -5.34
CA ALA A 312 -16.99 2.12 -5.93
C ALA A 312 -17.10 3.51 -6.57
N TRP A 313 -17.45 3.53 -7.85
CA TRP A 313 -17.79 4.73 -8.61
C TRP A 313 -19.29 4.91 -8.58
N LEU A 314 -19.75 5.98 -7.93
CA LEU A 314 -21.15 6.24 -7.66
C LEU A 314 -21.67 7.35 -8.55
N PHE A 315 -22.67 7.00 -9.37
CA PHE A 315 -23.37 7.96 -10.22
C PHE A 315 -24.89 7.78 -10.10
N GLY A 316 -25.56 8.78 -9.53
CA GLY A 316 -27.00 8.71 -9.28
C GLY A 316 -27.38 7.51 -8.39
N LYS A 317 -28.19 6.59 -8.92
CA LYS A 317 -28.64 5.37 -8.20
C LYS A 317 -27.81 4.12 -8.55
N ARG A 318 -26.70 4.28 -9.29
CA ARG A 318 -25.85 3.17 -9.75
C ARG A 318 -24.48 3.26 -9.10
N SER A 319 -23.85 2.10 -8.92
CA SER A 319 -22.45 1.98 -8.52
C SER A 319 -21.75 0.94 -9.38
N LEU A 320 -20.58 1.28 -9.91
CA LEU A 320 -19.64 0.31 -10.47
C LEU A 320 -18.61 -0.03 -9.39
N ILE A 321 -18.29 -1.31 -9.26
CA ILE A 321 -17.42 -1.81 -8.20
C ILE A 321 -16.20 -2.48 -8.84
N GLY A 322 -15.02 -2.06 -8.41
CA GLY A 322 -13.75 -2.71 -8.74
C GLY A 322 -13.12 -3.28 -7.48
N ILE A 323 -12.69 -4.54 -7.52
CA ILE A 323 -12.07 -5.25 -6.39
C ILE A 323 -10.81 -5.96 -6.88
N ASN A 324 -9.73 -5.84 -6.12
CA ASN A 324 -8.50 -6.59 -6.32
C ASN A 324 -8.07 -7.26 -5.00
N ILE A 325 -7.69 -8.53 -5.06
CA ILE A 325 -7.21 -9.30 -3.90
C ILE A 325 -5.73 -9.58 -4.12
N PHE A 326 -4.91 -9.22 -3.13
CA PHE A 326 -3.48 -9.49 -3.16
C PHE A 326 -3.23 -11.00 -3.22
N GLU A 327 -2.18 -11.39 -3.94
CA GLU A 327 -1.93 -12.79 -4.31
C GLU A 327 -1.82 -13.71 -3.10
N ALA A 328 -1.12 -13.24 -2.06
CA ALA A 328 -0.96 -13.91 -0.77
C ALA A 328 -2.27 -14.28 -0.07
N PHE A 329 -3.41 -13.65 -0.40
CA PHE A 329 -4.70 -13.91 0.24
C PHE A 329 -5.74 -14.54 -0.71
N ARG A 330 -5.35 -14.84 -1.95
CA ARG A 330 -6.22 -15.58 -2.87
C ARG A 330 -6.45 -17.00 -2.35
N GLY A 331 -7.65 -17.54 -2.54
CA GLY A 331 -8.03 -18.86 -2.04
C GLY A 331 -8.46 -18.90 -0.56
N GLY A 332 -8.44 -17.75 0.12
CA GLY A 332 -9.09 -17.55 1.42
C GLY A 332 -10.59 -17.24 1.28
N GLU A 333 -11.10 -16.32 2.10
CA GLU A 333 -12.53 -15.93 2.10
C GLU A 333 -12.83 -14.85 1.05
N SER A 334 -12.27 -14.99 -0.15
CA SER A 334 -12.36 -14.00 -1.23
C SER A 334 -13.80 -13.72 -1.70
N ALA A 335 -14.69 -14.72 -1.65
CA ALA A 335 -16.11 -14.54 -1.99
C ALA A 335 -16.87 -13.77 -0.90
N LEU A 336 -16.56 -14.05 0.37
CA LEU A 336 -17.14 -13.33 1.53
C LEU A 336 -16.70 -11.86 1.51
N CYS A 337 -15.45 -11.61 1.14
CA CYS A 337 -14.88 -10.29 0.88
C CYS A 337 -15.69 -9.51 -0.16
N LEU A 338 -15.96 -10.11 -1.32
CA LEU A 338 -16.77 -9.52 -2.39
C LEU A 338 -18.16 -9.13 -1.89
N LEU A 339 -18.85 -10.06 -1.23
CA LEU A 339 -20.24 -9.86 -0.85
C LEU A 339 -20.39 -8.84 0.29
N ASN A 340 -19.54 -8.88 1.31
CA ASN A 340 -19.51 -7.83 2.35
C ASN A 340 -19.31 -6.43 1.77
N TYR A 341 -18.53 -6.29 0.69
CA TYR A 341 -18.37 -5.04 -0.02
C TYR A 341 -19.62 -4.65 -0.83
N SER A 342 -20.15 -5.59 -1.62
CA SER A 342 -21.30 -5.35 -2.52
C SER A 342 -22.60 -5.05 -1.79
N HIS A 343 -22.73 -5.37 -0.50
CA HIS A 343 -23.92 -5.09 0.30
C HIS A 343 -23.97 -3.69 0.89
N LEU A 344 -22.88 -2.93 0.81
CA LEU A 344 -22.86 -1.53 1.24
C LEU A 344 -23.79 -0.74 0.29
N PRO A 345 -24.98 -0.32 0.74
CA PRO A 345 -25.98 0.28 -0.13
C PRO A 345 -25.51 1.64 -0.63
N PRO A 346 -26.00 2.14 -1.78
CA PRO A 346 -25.68 3.47 -2.29
C PRO A 346 -25.83 4.60 -1.24
N GLY A 347 -26.79 4.46 -0.31
CA GLY A 347 -27.00 5.40 0.79
C GLY A 347 -25.91 5.40 1.87
N PHE A 348 -25.17 4.31 2.04
CA PHE A 348 -24.03 4.22 2.95
C PHE A 348 -22.81 4.96 2.40
N TRP A 349 -22.59 4.82 1.09
CA TRP A 349 -21.61 5.61 0.35
C TRP A 349 -21.95 7.10 0.37
N ARG A 350 -23.23 7.47 0.16
CA ARG A 350 -23.69 8.86 0.20
C ARG A 350 -23.53 9.56 1.56
N ARG A 351 -23.61 8.83 2.68
CA ARG A 351 -23.37 9.37 4.04
C ARG A 351 -21.89 9.55 4.37
N THR A 352 -21.02 9.19 3.42
CA THR A 352 -19.55 9.23 3.55
C THR A 352 -18.93 10.32 2.66
N ILE A 353 -19.76 10.97 1.84
CA ILE A 353 -19.42 12.16 1.03
C ILE A 353 -19.45 13.42 1.90
#